data_AF-A0A971Z7E9-F1
#
_entry.id   AF-A0A971Z7E9-F1
#
_cell.length_a   1.000
_cell.length_b   1.000
_cell.length_c   1.000
_cell.angle_alpha   90.00
_cell.angle_beta   90.00
_cell.angle_gamma   90.00
#
_symmetry.space_group_name_H-M   'P 1'
#
loop_
_entity.id
_entity.type
_entity.pdbx_description
1 polymer ?
#
loop_
_entity_poly.entity_id
_entity_poly.type
_entity_poly.pdbx_seq_one_letter_code
_entity_poly.pdbx_strand_id
1 'polypeptide(L)'
;VSIKCIGVWDTVGSLGIPGDWAKQLSFASRWYFHDVHLGPNVEVALHALAIDEKRGAFPPTLWERPINQPPRPHQHVEQVWFPGVHSNIGGSYSDDRLSDISLDWMIKRLRALTRLAINNIALNPSHPRIEDCIEGKGIESRTALYATSYAYPYLRTLCNVLTPPTGKFDGLIRNRFKPENSRRNLPPKNEETVNEYLHISALQRWQLPEVAHDLAEDKDTPLQPYRPANLSALIQHAQDNPEAMPVIGWDGEPMSFKS
;
A
#
# COMPACT_ATOMS: atom_id res chain seq x y z
N VAL A 1 -20.23 17.13 12.69
CA VAL A 1 -19.47 17.93 11.71
C VAL A 1 -19.17 17.05 10.51
N SER A 2 -19.46 17.50 9.28
CA SER A 2 -19.12 16.74 8.06
C SER A 2 -17.63 16.89 7.75
N ILE A 3 -16.98 15.81 7.34
CA ILE A 3 -15.60 15.78 6.85
C ILE A 3 -15.65 15.54 5.34
N LYS A 4 -15.26 16.55 4.56
CA LYS A 4 -15.38 16.47 3.10
C LYS A 4 -14.45 15.42 2.49
N CYS A 5 -13.24 15.30 3.00
CA CYS A 5 -12.28 14.30 2.57
C CYS A 5 -11.31 13.92 3.70
N ILE A 6 -10.91 12.65 3.72
CA ILE A 6 -9.74 12.14 4.43
C ILE A 6 -8.81 11.54 3.37
N GLY A 7 -7.65 12.17 3.17
CA GLY A 7 -6.57 11.63 2.33
C GLY A 7 -5.42 11.17 3.22
N VAL A 8 -5.02 9.91 3.10
CA VAL A 8 -3.93 9.32 3.89
C VAL A 8 -2.95 8.57 3.01
N TRP A 9 -1.69 8.53 3.46
CA TRP A 9 -0.63 7.74 2.84
C TRP A 9 -0.16 6.69 3.83
N ASP A 10 -0.26 5.44 3.40
CA ASP A 10 0.29 4.25 4.00
C ASP A 10 0.13 4.13 5.52
N THR A 11 -1.08 4.39 6.04
CA THR A 11 -1.43 4.32 7.46
C THR A 11 -0.87 3.06 8.14
N VAL A 12 -0.07 3.25 9.19
CA VAL A 12 0.49 2.16 10.00
C VAL A 12 -0.15 2.19 11.38
N GLY A 13 -0.74 1.06 11.79
CA GLY A 13 -1.47 0.94 13.05
C GLY A 13 -0.66 0.50 14.26
N SER A 14 0.64 0.31 14.08
CA SER A 14 1.61 0.15 15.15
C SER A 14 2.36 1.47 15.33
N LEU A 15 2.34 2.04 16.53
CA LEU A 15 3.18 3.18 16.92
C LEU A 15 4.69 2.83 16.97
N GLY A 16 5.25 2.30 15.87
CA GLY A 16 6.68 2.05 15.69
C GLY A 16 7.30 0.99 16.59
N ILE A 17 6.53 0.30 17.45
CA ILE A 17 7.05 -0.69 18.39
C ILE A 17 7.50 -1.96 17.63
N PRO A 18 8.80 -2.29 17.63
CA PRO A 18 9.30 -3.46 16.92
C PRO A 18 8.95 -4.76 17.66
N GLY A 19 8.06 -5.57 17.10
CA GLY A 19 7.86 -6.98 17.49
C GLY A 19 6.77 -7.29 18.52
N ASP A 20 6.22 -8.52 18.45
CA ASP A 20 5.15 -9.01 19.33
C ASP A 20 5.56 -9.16 20.81
N TRP A 21 6.87 -9.16 21.14
CA TRP A 21 7.34 -9.24 22.53
C TRP A 21 6.87 -8.05 23.37
N ALA A 22 6.66 -6.88 22.74
CA ALA A 22 6.15 -5.71 23.42
C ALA A 22 4.64 -5.78 23.72
N LYS A 23 3.86 -6.65 23.05
CA LYS A 23 2.43 -6.87 23.38
C LYS A 23 2.22 -7.52 24.74
N GLN A 24 3.20 -8.28 25.24
CA GLN A 24 3.16 -8.85 26.58
C GLN A 24 3.45 -7.80 27.68
N LEU A 25 3.97 -6.65 27.31
CA LEU A 25 4.05 -5.49 28.20
C LEU A 25 2.70 -4.76 28.10
N SER A 26 1.98 -4.71 29.21
CA SER A 26 0.62 -4.15 29.38
C SER A 26 0.40 -2.71 28.87
N PHE A 27 1.46 -2.05 28.41
CA PHE A 27 1.43 -0.70 27.84
C PHE A 27 1.14 -0.70 26.33
N ALA A 28 1.47 -1.75 25.57
CA ALA A 28 1.39 -1.74 24.11
C ALA A 28 -0.06 -1.76 23.55
N SER A 29 -1.01 -2.35 24.26
CA SER A 29 -2.42 -2.43 23.81
C SER A 29 -3.13 -1.08 23.71
N ARG A 30 -2.62 -0.02 24.38
CA ARG A 30 -3.14 1.37 24.27
C ARG A 30 -2.64 2.14 23.04
N TRP A 31 -1.71 1.57 22.28
CA TRP A 31 -1.01 2.25 21.18
C TRP A 31 -1.35 1.65 19.79
N TYR A 32 -2.48 0.98 19.68
CA TYR A 32 -3.00 0.43 18.42
C TYR A 32 -4.31 1.14 18.04
N PHE A 33 -4.57 1.33 16.75
CA PHE A 33 -5.90 1.80 16.31
C PHE A 33 -6.96 0.82 16.79
N HIS A 34 -7.84 1.31 17.66
CA HIS A 34 -8.95 0.55 18.23
C HIS A 34 -10.14 0.43 17.28
N ASP A 35 -10.18 1.28 16.23
CA ASP A 35 -11.20 1.27 15.20
C ASP A 35 -10.59 1.69 13.86
N VAL A 36 -10.80 0.89 12.82
CA VAL A 36 -10.36 1.13 11.44
C VAL A 36 -11.56 1.39 10.52
N HIS A 37 -12.78 1.42 11.06
CA HIS A 37 -13.97 1.76 10.31
C HIS A 37 -14.00 3.26 10.02
N LEU A 38 -14.41 3.58 8.79
CA LEU A 38 -14.61 4.97 8.41
C LEU A 38 -15.85 5.55 9.12
N GLY A 39 -15.67 6.69 9.78
CA GLY A 39 -16.76 7.41 10.42
C GLY A 39 -17.86 7.80 9.42
N PRO A 40 -19.16 7.75 9.80
CA PRO A 40 -20.28 7.98 8.88
C PRO A 40 -20.36 9.41 8.33
N ASN A 41 -19.61 10.34 8.92
CA ASN A 41 -19.54 11.76 8.57
C ASN A 41 -18.45 12.09 7.54
N VAL A 42 -17.70 11.10 7.05
CA VAL A 42 -16.68 11.28 6.00
C VAL A 42 -17.32 11.08 4.64
N GLU A 43 -17.21 12.03 3.72
CA GLU A 43 -17.80 11.91 2.38
C GLU A 43 -16.86 11.23 1.37
N VAL A 44 -15.55 11.53 1.43
CA VAL A 44 -14.53 10.94 0.56
C VAL A 44 -13.35 10.46 1.40
N ALA A 45 -12.88 9.25 1.16
CA ALA A 45 -11.75 8.64 1.83
C ALA A 45 -10.80 8.03 0.78
N LEU A 46 -9.57 8.53 0.75
CA LEU A 46 -8.54 8.16 -0.22
C LEU A 46 -7.30 7.68 0.52
N HIS A 47 -6.82 6.48 0.22
CA HIS A 47 -5.65 5.89 0.86
C HIS A 47 -4.66 5.38 -0.18
N ALA A 48 -3.50 6.02 -0.26
CA ALA A 48 -2.37 5.51 -1.06
C ALA A 48 -1.53 4.53 -0.24
N LEU A 49 -1.26 3.33 -0.75
CA LEU A 49 -0.64 2.22 -0.04
C LEU A 49 0.65 1.75 -0.71
N ALA A 50 1.65 1.38 0.09
CA ALA A 50 2.93 0.87 -0.39
C ALA A 50 2.89 -0.64 -0.69
N ILE A 51 3.31 -1.05 -1.89
CA ILE A 51 3.44 -2.46 -2.26
C ILE A 51 4.69 -3.09 -1.61
N ASP A 52 5.81 -2.37 -1.57
CA ASP A 52 7.12 -2.98 -1.29
C ASP A 52 7.56 -2.93 0.17
N GLU A 53 6.75 -2.34 1.05
CA GLU A 53 7.10 -2.19 2.46
C GLU A 53 7.07 -3.55 3.19
N LYS A 54 8.27 -4.00 3.59
CA LYS A 54 8.53 -5.34 4.13
C LYS A 54 8.84 -5.36 5.63
N ARG A 55 8.92 -4.21 6.29
CA ARG A 55 9.20 -4.14 7.72
C ARG A 55 7.99 -4.66 8.50
N GLY A 56 8.22 -5.64 9.38
CA GLY A 56 7.14 -6.20 10.22
C GLY A 56 6.52 -5.21 11.22
N ALA A 57 7.12 -4.03 11.40
CA ALA A 57 6.59 -2.91 12.20
C ALA A 57 5.73 -1.93 11.37
N PHE A 58 5.58 -2.15 10.06
CA PHE A 58 4.82 -1.30 9.13
C PHE A 58 3.69 -2.08 8.41
N PRO A 59 2.85 -2.86 9.12
CA PRO A 59 1.66 -3.43 8.50
C PRO A 59 0.69 -2.29 8.13
N PRO A 60 0.13 -2.30 6.90
CA PRO A 60 -0.84 -1.30 6.50
C PRO A 60 -2.12 -1.47 7.33
N THR A 61 -2.77 -0.37 7.61
CA THR A 61 -4.09 -0.33 8.25
C THR A 61 -5.10 0.10 7.21
N LEU A 62 -5.73 -0.89 6.60
CA LEU A 62 -6.77 -0.68 5.61
C LEU A 62 -8.07 -0.26 6.29
N TRP A 63 -8.90 0.48 5.58
CA TRP A 63 -10.30 0.64 5.93
C TRP A 63 -11.05 -0.67 5.67
N GLU A 64 -11.79 -1.07 6.70
CA GLU A 64 -12.55 -2.31 6.74
C GLU A 64 -14.03 -1.98 7.00
N ARG A 65 -14.93 -2.91 6.64
CA ARG A 65 -16.35 -2.84 6.97
C ARG A 65 -16.89 -4.23 7.31
N PRO A 66 -17.95 -4.34 8.12
CA PRO A 66 -18.64 -5.61 8.31
C PRO A 66 -19.20 -6.14 6.99
N ILE A 67 -19.00 -7.43 6.70
CA ILE A 67 -19.47 -8.11 5.47
C ILE A 67 -20.98 -7.92 5.27
N ASN A 68 -21.75 -7.89 6.36
CA ASN A 68 -23.20 -7.76 6.34
C ASN A 68 -23.69 -6.30 6.29
N GLN A 69 -22.79 -5.32 6.17
CA GLN A 69 -23.14 -3.91 6.11
C GLN A 69 -22.78 -3.35 4.72
N PRO A 70 -23.77 -2.97 3.89
CA PRO A 70 -23.51 -2.43 2.56
C PRO A 70 -22.72 -1.10 2.64
N PRO A 71 -21.99 -0.73 1.56
CA PRO A 71 -21.32 0.57 1.50
C PRO A 71 -22.32 1.70 1.73
N ARG A 72 -21.89 2.75 2.42
CA ARG A 72 -22.76 3.90 2.65
C ARG A 72 -22.90 4.68 1.33
N PRO A 73 -24.12 4.95 0.82
CA PRO A 73 -24.31 5.54 -0.52
C PRO A 73 -23.66 6.92 -0.70
N HIS A 74 -23.47 7.66 0.39
CA HIS A 74 -22.88 9.00 0.40
C HIS A 74 -21.37 9.01 0.68
N GLN A 75 -20.75 7.84 0.87
CA GLN A 75 -19.32 7.72 1.11
C GLN A 75 -18.63 7.15 -0.13
N HIS A 76 -17.59 7.85 -0.57
CA HIS A 76 -16.66 7.36 -1.58
C HIS A 76 -15.37 6.91 -0.89
N VAL A 77 -14.97 5.66 -1.08
CA VAL A 77 -13.77 5.10 -0.44
C VAL A 77 -12.91 4.43 -1.50
N GLU A 78 -11.63 4.78 -1.55
CA GLU A 78 -10.62 4.18 -2.43
C GLU A 78 -9.34 3.89 -1.65
N GLN A 79 -8.85 2.66 -1.77
CA GLN A 79 -7.58 2.22 -1.23
C GLN A 79 -6.71 1.73 -2.38
N VAL A 80 -5.62 2.41 -2.68
CA VAL A 80 -4.88 2.20 -3.93
C VAL A 80 -3.44 1.83 -3.65
N TRP A 81 -3.00 0.71 -4.21
CA TRP A 81 -1.66 0.18 -4.10
C TRP A 81 -0.72 0.77 -5.16
N PHE A 82 0.43 1.28 -4.72
CA PHE A 82 1.45 1.93 -5.54
C PHE A 82 2.83 1.26 -5.37
N PRO A 83 3.69 1.30 -6.40
CA PRO A 83 5.04 0.76 -6.30
C PRO A 83 5.92 1.60 -5.38
N GLY A 84 6.72 0.94 -4.53
CA GLY A 84 7.58 1.58 -3.55
C GLY A 84 7.30 1.17 -2.10
N VAL A 85 8.21 1.55 -1.19
CA VAL A 85 8.05 1.41 0.27
C VAL A 85 7.31 2.60 0.88
N HIS A 86 7.06 2.59 2.20
CA HIS A 86 6.29 3.60 2.93
C HIS A 86 6.61 5.05 2.52
N SER A 87 7.89 5.45 2.54
CA SER A 87 8.34 6.80 2.17
C SER A 87 8.43 7.05 0.66
N ASN A 88 8.44 6.02 -0.19
CA ASN A 88 8.24 6.21 -1.63
C ASN A 88 6.77 6.54 -1.94
N ILE A 89 5.84 6.26 -1.03
CA ILE A 89 4.42 6.63 -1.20
C ILE A 89 4.12 7.93 -0.46
N GLY A 90 4.49 8.03 0.82
CA GLY A 90 4.24 9.24 1.63
C GLY A 90 5.17 10.42 1.35
N GLY A 91 6.25 10.22 0.58
CA GLY A 91 7.33 11.20 0.41
C GLY A 91 8.33 11.20 1.57
N SER A 92 9.48 11.85 1.38
CA SER A 92 10.61 12.13 2.31
C SER A 92 11.99 11.81 1.72
N TYR A 93 12.04 11.01 0.65
CA TYR A 93 13.28 10.73 -0.07
C TYR A 93 13.65 11.86 -1.03
N SER A 94 14.93 11.93 -1.39
CA SER A 94 15.45 12.89 -2.36
C SER A 94 15.00 12.60 -3.80
N ASP A 95 14.77 11.32 -4.13
CA ASP A 95 14.07 10.92 -5.36
C ASP A 95 12.57 10.82 -5.04
N ASP A 96 11.85 11.86 -5.44
CA ASP A 96 10.42 12.08 -5.22
C ASP A 96 9.52 11.45 -6.29
N ARG A 97 10.10 10.89 -7.36
CA ARG A 97 9.35 10.37 -8.52
C ARG A 97 8.25 9.38 -8.11
N LEU A 98 8.54 8.38 -7.27
CA LEU A 98 7.51 7.42 -6.85
C LEU A 98 6.43 8.05 -5.96
N SER A 99 6.79 9.02 -5.10
CA SER A 99 5.81 9.69 -4.24
C SER A 99 4.92 10.64 -5.02
N ASP A 100 5.48 11.28 -6.04
CA ASP A 100 4.76 12.15 -6.95
C ASP A 100 3.62 11.42 -7.65
N ILE A 101 3.79 10.15 -8.04
CA ILE A 101 2.70 9.34 -8.62
C ILE A 101 1.50 9.27 -7.67
N SER A 102 1.75 8.97 -6.39
CA SER A 102 0.66 8.84 -5.40
C SER A 102 0.04 10.20 -5.04
N LEU A 103 0.84 11.27 -5.05
CA LEU A 103 0.38 12.64 -4.82
C LEU A 103 -0.49 13.13 -5.99
N ASP A 104 -0.07 12.89 -7.22
CA ASP A 104 -0.82 13.22 -8.43
C ASP A 104 -2.18 12.51 -8.45
N TRP A 105 -2.21 11.21 -8.14
CA TRP A 105 -3.45 10.46 -7.96
C TRP A 105 -4.35 11.13 -6.91
N MET A 106 -3.84 11.42 -5.72
CA MET A 106 -4.61 12.05 -4.63
C MET A 106 -5.21 13.39 -5.08
N ILE A 107 -4.41 14.24 -5.75
CA ILE A 107 -4.85 15.55 -6.24
C ILE A 107 -5.96 15.38 -7.29
N LYS A 108 -5.80 14.45 -8.24
CA LYS A 108 -6.81 14.16 -9.27
C LYS A 108 -8.11 13.68 -8.64
N ARG A 109 -8.06 12.73 -7.70
CA ARG A 109 -9.25 12.24 -7.00
C ARG A 109 -9.94 13.32 -6.18
N LEU A 110 -9.17 14.14 -5.45
CA LEU A 110 -9.72 15.28 -4.72
C LEU A 110 -10.45 16.27 -5.64
N ARG A 111 -9.88 16.59 -6.82
CA ARG A 111 -10.51 17.47 -7.82
C ARG A 111 -11.77 16.86 -8.42
N ALA A 112 -11.77 15.55 -8.66
CA ALA A 112 -12.91 14.84 -9.27
C ALA A 112 -14.08 14.65 -8.30
N LEU A 113 -13.79 14.30 -7.04
CA LEU A 113 -14.79 13.86 -6.07
C LEU A 113 -15.23 14.98 -5.10
N THR A 114 -14.49 16.09 -5.05
CA THR A 114 -14.76 17.16 -4.09
C THR A 114 -14.77 18.53 -4.78
N ARG A 115 -15.16 19.56 -4.02
CA ARG A 115 -15.05 20.98 -4.42
C ARG A 115 -13.97 21.71 -3.62
N LEU A 116 -13.04 20.96 -3.02
CA LEU A 116 -11.96 21.55 -2.24
C LEU A 116 -11.04 22.33 -3.18
N ALA A 117 -10.74 23.57 -2.80
CA ALA A 117 -9.75 24.36 -3.51
C ALA A 117 -8.37 23.73 -3.28
N ILE A 118 -7.76 23.25 -4.34
CA ILE A 118 -6.35 22.85 -4.34
C ILE A 118 -5.61 23.97 -5.06
N ASN A 119 -4.79 24.70 -4.32
CA ASN A 119 -3.81 25.57 -4.95
C ASN A 119 -3.02 24.72 -5.93
N ASN A 120 -2.84 25.22 -7.15
CA ASN A 120 -1.97 24.56 -8.11
C ASN A 120 -0.57 24.53 -7.51
N ILE A 121 -0.25 23.44 -6.82
CA ILE A 121 1.11 23.07 -6.49
C ILE A 121 1.73 22.88 -7.86
N ALA A 122 2.60 23.81 -8.24
CA ALA A 122 3.48 23.58 -9.36
C ALA A 122 4.37 22.42 -8.90
N LEU A 123 4.02 21.20 -9.32
CA LEU A 123 5.03 20.16 -9.45
C LEU A 123 6.17 20.80 -10.23
N ASN A 124 7.39 20.63 -9.74
CA ASN A 124 8.57 21.28 -10.28
C ASN A 124 8.50 21.16 -11.82
N PRO A 125 8.50 22.25 -12.60
CA PRO A 125 8.35 22.17 -14.06
C PRO A 125 9.54 21.46 -14.73
N SER A 126 10.65 21.27 -14.00
CA SER A 126 11.78 20.42 -14.40
C SER A 126 11.60 18.95 -14.01
N HIS A 127 10.53 18.60 -13.31
CA HIS A 127 10.19 17.22 -12.95
C HIS A 127 9.75 16.45 -14.20
N PRO A 128 10.12 15.17 -14.34
CA PRO A 128 9.64 14.33 -15.43
C PRO A 128 8.10 14.26 -15.47
N ARG A 129 7.54 13.84 -16.61
CA ARG A 129 6.11 13.53 -16.70
C ARG A 129 5.78 12.48 -15.65
N ILE A 130 4.56 12.53 -15.12
CA ILE A 130 4.16 11.66 -14.02
C ILE A 130 4.26 10.17 -14.39
N GLU A 131 4.02 9.84 -15.66
CA GLU A 131 4.13 8.49 -16.18
C GLU A 131 5.59 8.00 -16.24
N ASP A 132 6.56 8.89 -16.46
CA ASP A 132 7.99 8.56 -16.50
C ASP A 132 8.56 8.37 -15.07
N CYS A 133 7.81 8.81 -14.05
CA CYS A 133 8.20 8.66 -12.64
C CYS A 133 8.20 7.20 -12.17
N ILE A 134 7.63 6.27 -12.96
CA ILE A 134 7.72 4.83 -12.71
C ILE A 134 9.16 4.31 -12.74
N GLU A 135 10.13 5.09 -13.22
CA GLU A 135 11.57 4.78 -13.18
C GLU A 135 12.24 5.27 -11.88
N GLY A 136 11.46 5.86 -10.97
CA GLY A 136 11.90 6.31 -9.64
C GLY A 136 12.69 5.27 -8.87
N LYS A 137 13.63 5.71 -8.04
CA LYS A 137 14.46 4.83 -7.21
C LYS A 137 13.61 4.18 -6.11
N GLY A 138 13.52 2.85 -6.12
CA GLY A 138 12.92 2.12 -5.01
C GLY A 138 13.91 1.98 -3.87
N ILE A 139 13.48 2.20 -2.62
CA ILE A 139 14.39 2.15 -1.45
C ILE A 139 14.18 0.85 -0.66
N GLU A 140 15.28 0.18 -0.25
CA GLU A 140 15.23 -0.88 0.75
C GLU A 140 15.03 -0.30 2.16
N SER A 141 13.82 -0.40 2.69
CA SER A 141 13.46 0.19 3.98
C SER A 141 13.97 -0.58 5.20
N ARG A 142 14.48 -1.81 5.04
CA ARG A 142 14.98 -2.66 6.13
C ARG A 142 16.39 -2.28 6.56
N THR A 143 16.55 -1.10 7.17
CA THR A 143 17.84 -0.66 7.73
C THR A 143 18.18 -1.40 9.04
N ALA A 144 19.34 -1.14 9.65
CA ALA A 144 19.87 -1.87 10.82
C ALA A 144 18.85 -2.14 11.96
N LEU A 145 17.95 -1.19 12.25
CA LEU A 145 16.88 -1.33 13.25
C LEU A 145 15.81 -2.38 12.90
N TYR A 146 15.68 -2.73 11.62
CA TYR A 146 14.71 -3.69 11.08
C TYR A 146 15.38 -4.91 10.46
N ALA A 147 16.64 -5.19 10.79
CA ALA A 147 17.42 -6.28 10.19
C ALA A 147 16.73 -7.66 10.32
N THR A 148 15.92 -7.87 11.36
CA THR A 148 15.12 -9.10 11.53
C THR A 148 14.08 -9.31 10.42
N SER A 149 13.67 -8.24 9.72
CA SER A 149 12.77 -8.30 8.56
C SER A 149 13.47 -8.78 7.28
N TYR A 150 14.81 -8.97 7.30
CA TYR A 150 15.50 -9.70 6.23
C TYR A 150 15.23 -11.20 6.30
N ALA A 151 15.25 -11.77 7.51
CA ALA A 151 14.96 -13.19 7.72
C ALA A 151 13.48 -13.49 7.50
N TYR A 152 12.59 -12.54 7.83
CA TYR A 152 11.14 -12.69 7.75
C TYR A 152 10.48 -11.42 7.19
N PRO A 153 10.50 -11.22 5.86
CA PRO A 153 9.86 -10.07 5.25
C PRO A 153 8.35 -10.12 5.45
N TYR A 154 7.76 -9.01 5.84
CA TYR A 154 6.31 -8.86 5.87
C TYR A 154 5.80 -8.63 4.44
N LEU A 155 5.14 -9.63 3.86
CA LEU A 155 4.54 -9.50 2.53
C LEU A 155 3.09 -9.06 2.70
N ARG A 156 2.77 -7.89 2.14
CA ARG A 156 1.43 -7.31 2.19
C ARG A 156 0.47 -8.08 1.30
N THR A 157 -0.73 -8.35 1.79
CA THR A 157 -1.85 -8.84 0.99
C THR A 157 -2.38 -7.72 0.13
N LEU A 158 -2.56 -7.97 -1.16
CA LEU A 158 -3.06 -6.98 -2.12
C LEU A 158 -4.40 -7.48 -2.66
N CYS A 159 -5.47 -6.69 -2.56
CA CYS A 159 -6.79 -7.05 -3.11
C CYS A 159 -7.26 -8.44 -2.66
N ASN A 160 -7.11 -8.76 -1.37
CA ASN A 160 -7.37 -10.09 -0.78
C ASN A 160 -6.53 -11.27 -1.32
N VAL A 161 -5.50 -11.02 -2.14
CA VAL A 161 -4.58 -12.06 -2.62
C VAL A 161 -3.36 -12.15 -1.71
N LEU A 162 -3.25 -13.29 -1.03
CA LEU A 162 -2.09 -13.62 -0.20
C LEU A 162 -0.93 -14.10 -1.06
N THR A 163 0.27 -13.58 -0.80
CA THR A 163 1.48 -14.17 -1.38
C THR A 163 1.67 -15.59 -0.84
N PRO A 164 1.80 -16.63 -1.69
CA PRO A 164 2.08 -17.97 -1.21
C PRO A 164 3.47 -18.05 -0.57
N PRO A 165 3.72 -18.98 0.36
CA PRO A 165 5.03 -19.21 0.93
C PRO A 165 6.01 -19.65 -0.17
N THR A 166 7.22 -19.09 -0.18
CA THR A 166 8.22 -19.37 -1.23
C THR A 166 9.06 -20.62 -0.93
N GLY A 167 8.94 -21.22 0.26
CA GLY A 167 9.65 -22.45 0.64
C GLY A 167 9.14 -23.13 1.91
N LYS A 168 9.66 -24.34 2.20
CA LYS A 168 9.25 -25.16 3.37
C LYS A 168 9.47 -24.46 4.71
N PHE A 169 10.55 -23.69 4.85
CA PHE A 169 10.90 -23.01 6.10
C PHE A 169 10.03 -21.76 6.33
N ASP A 170 9.79 -20.98 5.27
CA ASP A 170 8.87 -19.85 5.25
C ASP A 170 7.43 -20.29 5.60
N GLY A 171 6.97 -21.38 4.97
CA GLY A 171 5.68 -21.99 5.28
C GLY A 171 5.56 -22.48 6.73
N LEU A 172 6.62 -23.06 7.30
CA LEU A 172 6.62 -23.55 8.69
C LEU A 172 6.51 -22.43 9.73
N ILE A 173 7.13 -21.28 9.46
CA ILE A 173 7.15 -20.13 10.36
C ILE A 173 5.86 -19.32 10.20
N ARG A 174 5.45 -19.06 8.95
CA ARG A 174 4.20 -18.37 8.65
C ARG A 174 2.95 -19.15 9.11
N ASN A 175 3.00 -20.48 9.16
CA ASN A 175 1.93 -21.30 9.73
C ASN A 175 1.99 -21.42 11.27
N ARG A 176 3.17 -21.24 11.89
CA ARG A 176 3.31 -21.18 13.37
C ARG A 176 2.78 -19.86 13.94
N PHE A 177 2.88 -18.77 13.19
CA PHE A 177 2.16 -17.53 13.48
C PHE A 177 0.77 -17.62 12.87
N LYS A 178 -0.27 -17.91 13.67
CA LYS A 178 -1.66 -17.98 13.20
C LYS A 178 -1.99 -16.78 12.29
N PRO A 179 -2.28 -16.96 10.98
CA PRO A 179 -2.55 -15.86 10.03
C PRO A 179 -3.69 -14.95 10.50
N GLU A 180 -4.68 -15.55 11.14
CA GLU A 180 -5.82 -14.91 11.80
C GLU A 180 -5.44 -13.95 12.95
N ASN A 181 -4.22 -14.02 13.49
CA ASN A 181 -3.65 -13.07 14.46
C ASN A 181 -2.32 -12.45 14.00
N SER A 182 -1.82 -12.84 12.81
CA SER A 182 -0.54 -12.36 12.28
C SER A 182 -0.77 -11.06 11.51
N ARG A 183 -0.95 -9.97 12.29
CA ARG A 183 -0.49 -8.61 11.95
C ARG A 183 -1.15 -7.92 10.73
N ARG A 184 -2.49 -7.96 10.60
CA ARG A 184 -3.32 -7.20 9.62
C ARG A 184 -2.96 -7.41 8.14
N ASN A 185 -2.75 -8.64 7.74
CA ASN A 185 -2.74 -8.99 6.32
C ASN A 185 -4.14 -9.38 5.80
N LEU A 186 -5.07 -9.74 6.68
CA LEU A 186 -6.46 -10.02 6.35
C LEU A 186 -7.36 -9.31 7.36
N PRO A 187 -8.55 -8.86 6.93
CA PRO A 187 -9.55 -8.34 7.85
C PRO A 187 -10.03 -9.45 8.82
N PRO A 188 -10.62 -9.09 9.98
CA PRO A 188 -11.34 -10.02 10.84
C PRO A 188 -12.35 -10.88 10.07
N LYS A 189 -12.68 -12.07 10.58
CA LYS A 189 -13.55 -13.06 9.87
C LYS A 189 -14.92 -12.53 9.43
N ASN A 190 -15.41 -11.48 10.08
CA ASN A 190 -16.72 -10.85 9.84
C ASN A 190 -16.60 -9.49 9.12
N GLU A 191 -15.41 -9.13 8.68
CA GLU A 191 -15.09 -7.86 8.03
C GLU A 191 -14.43 -8.11 6.68
N GLU A 192 -14.50 -7.11 5.81
CA GLU A 192 -13.86 -7.08 4.50
C GLU A 192 -13.21 -5.72 4.26
N THR A 193 -12.15 -5.70 3.46
CA THR A 193 -11.52 -4.46 3.01
C THR A 193 -12.47 -3.71 2.07
N VAL A 194 -12.36 -2.38 2.04
CA VAL A 194 -13.22 -1.53 1.21
C VAL A 194 -12.48 -1.06 -0.04
N ASN A 195 -12.96 -1.44 -1.23
CA ASN A 195 -12.57 -0.87 -2.52
C ASN A 195 -11.06 -0.72 -2.72
N GLU A 196 -10.34 -1.84 -2.63
CA GLU A 196 -8.92 -1.88 -2.99
C GLU A 196 -8.75 -1.82 -4.51
N TYR A 197 -7.73 -1.11 -4.97
CA TYR A 197 -7.32 -1.03 -6.37
C TYR A 197 -5.80 -1.09 -6.49
N LEU A 198 -5.31 -1.59 -7.62
CA LEU A 198 -3.91 -1.44 -8.02
C LEU A 198 -3.79 -0.21 -8.94
N HIS A 199 -2.83 0.68 -8.69
CA HIS A 199 -2.55 1.74 -9.65
C HIS A 199 -1.78 1.20 -10.86
N ILE A 200 -2.12 1.64 -12.08
CA ILE A 200 -1.49 1.19 -13.33
C ILE A 200 0.04 1.34 -13.33
N SER A 201 0.59 2.30 -12.59
CA SER A 201 2.03 2.49 -12.43
C SER A 201 2.75 1.25 -11.89
N ALA A 202 2.11 0.44 -11.04
CA ALA A 202 2.69 -0.80 -10.53
C ALA A 202 2.87 -1.84 -11.65
N LEU A 203 1.88 -1.96 -12.55
CA LEU A 203 1.94 -2.88 -13.69
C LEU A 203 2.96 -2.41 -14.73
N GLN A 204 2.98 -1.11 -15.03
CA GLN A 204 3.95 -0.53 -15.97
C GLN A 204 5.37 -0.64 -15.44
N ARG A 205 5.60 -0.32 -14.15
CA ARG A 205 6.91 -0.52 -13.50
C ARG A 205 7.32 -1.98 -13.50
N TRP A 206 6.38 -2.92 -13.30
CA TRP A 206 6.69 -4.35 -13.45
C TRP A 206 7.21 -4.62 -14.86
N GLN A 207 6.56 -4.13 -15.91
CA GLN A 207 7.01 -4.44 -17.27
C GLN A 207 8.41 -3.90 -17.62
N LEU A 208 8.96 -2.96 -16.84
CA LEU A 208 10.33 -2.49 -17.03
C LEU A 208 11.34 -3.65 -16.88
N PRO A 209 12.36 -3.71 -17.75
CA PRO A 209 13.39 -4.74 -17.69
C PRO A 209 14.24 -4.56 -16.42
N GLU A 210 14.54 -3.32 -16.07
CA GLU A 210 15.41 -2.95 -14.96
C GLU A 210 14.95 -1.61 -14.37
N VAL A 211 15.05 -1.48 -13.04
CA VAL A 211 14.82 -0.22 -12.33
C VAL A 211 15.88 -0.02 -11.26
N ALA A 212 16.06 1.24 -10.85
CA ALA A 212 16.94 1.57 -9.74
C ALA A 212 16.33 1.09 -8.41
N HIS A 213 17.11 0.32 -7.66
CA HIS A 213 16.80 -0.14 -6.33
C HIS A 213 17.98 0.15 -5.40
N ASP A 214 17.73 0.77 -4.26
CA ASP A 214 18.77 1.06 -3.28
C ASP A 214 18.84 -0.01 -2.20
N LEU A 215 20.06 -0.25 -1.70
CA LEU A 215 20.27 -0.60 -0.30
C LEU A 215 20.18 0.68 0.54
N ALA A 216 19.89 0.54 1.84
CA ALA A 216 19.55 1.60 2.79
C ALA A 216 20.42 2.88 2.83
N GLU A 217 21.58 2.95 2.17
CA GLU A 217 22.44 4.14 2.06
C GLU A 217 23.50 3.92 0.94
N ASP A 218 23.52 4.82 -0.06
CA ASP A 218 24.69 5.22 -0.88
C ASP A 218 25.59 4.12 -1.48
N LYS A 219 25.01 3.08 -2.07
CA LYS A 219 25.76 2.13 -2.92
C LYS A 219 25.12 2.03 -4.29
N ASP A 220 25.92 2.24 -5.33
CA ASP A 220 25.58 1.90 -6.71
C ASP A 220 25.18 0.42 -6.77
N THR A 221 23.88 0.19 -6.66
CA THR A 221 23.30 -1.14 -6.70
C THR A 221 22.94 -1.41 -8.15
N PRO A 222 23.26 -2.60 -8.71
CA PRO A 222 22.89 -2.91 -10.08
C PRO A 222 21.38 -2.79 -10.23
N LEU A 223 20.96 -2.26 -11.39
CA LEU A 223 19.55 -2.20 -11.72
C LEU A 223 18.98 -3.62 -11.76
N GLN A 224 17.76 -3.78 -11.25
CA GLN A 224 17.10 -5.09 -11.19
C GLN A 224 15.66 -4.97 -11.67
N PRO A 225 15.08 -6.05 -12.22
CA PRO A 225 13.67 -6.06 -12.57
C PRO A 225 12.79 -5.84 -11.32
N TYR A 226 11.79 -4.98 -11.45
CA TYR A 226 10.79 -4.77 -10.39
C TYR A 226 9.81 -5.96 -10.32
N ARG A 227 10.08 -6.93 -9.45
CA ARG A 227 9.26 -8.17 -9.30
C ARG A 227 8.98 -8.50 -7.82
N PRO A 228 8.29 -7.63 -7.07
CA PRO A 228 8.00 -7.92 -5.66
C PRO A 228 7.02 -9.09 -5.56
N ALA A 229 7.30 -10.02 -4.64
CA ALA A 229 6.60 -11.32 -4.57
C ALA A 229 5.07 -11.19 -4.39
N ASN A 230 4.61 -10.18 -3.66
CA ASN A 230 3.19 -9.93 -3.43
C ASN A 230 2.47 -9.42 -4.68
N LEU A 231 3.04 -8.46 -5.39
CA LEU A 231 2.51 -8.06 -6.69
C LEU A 231 2.55 -9.26 -7.65
N SER A 232 3.63 -10.05 -7.61
CA SER A 232 3.76 -11.23 -8.45
C SER A 232 2.69 -12.29 -8.24
N ALA A 233 2.32 -12.54 -6.99
CA ALA A 233 1.20 -13.39 -6.65
C ALA A 233 -0.14 -12.81 -7.15
N LEU A 234 -0.36 -11.50 -7.01
CA LEU A 234 -1.59 -10.86 -7.48
C LEU A 234 -1.77 -10.98 -8.99
N ILE A 235 -0.75 -10.64 -9.80
CA ILE A 235 -0.85 -10.78 -11.26
C ILE A 235 -1.05 -12.24 -11.65
N GLN A 236 -0.33 -13.18 -11.03
CA GLN A 236 -0.52 -14.61 -11.33
C GLN A 236 -1.95 -15.05 -11.02
N HIS A 237 -2.49 -14.65 -9.87
CA HIS A 237 -3.87 -14.97 -9.50
C HIS A 237 -4.89 -14.33 -10.44
N ALA A 238 -4.62 -13.11 -10.93
CA ALA A 238 -5.47 -12.38 -11.85
C ALA A 238 -5.49 -12.97 -13.28
N GLN A 239 -4.52 -13.82 -13.65
CA GLN A 239 -4.57 -14.56 -14.91
C GLN A 239 -5.77 -15.50 -14.98
N ASP A 240 -6.13 -16.10 -13.84
CA ASP A 240 -7.26 -17.02 -13.72
C ASP A 240 -8.54 -16.29 -13.23
N ASN A 241 -8.39 -15.16 -12.51
CA ASN A 241 -9.50 -14.40 -11.90
C ASN A 241 -9.30 -12.89 -12.12
N PRO A 242 -9.60 -12.34 -13.32
CA PRO A 242 -9.29 -10.94 -13.65
C PRO A 242 -9.90 -9.91 -12.70
N GLU A 243 -11.07 -10.21 -12.11
CA GLU A 243 -11.75 -9.37 -11.12
C GLU A 243 -11.01 -9.25 -9.79
N ALA A 244 -10.06 -10.15 -9.50
CA ALA A 244 -9.26 -10.11 -8.28
C ALA A 244 -8.23 -8.97 -8.27
N MET A 245 -7.97 -8.34 -9.43
CA MET A 245 -7.05 -7.22 -9.56
C MET A 245 -7.75 -6.03 -10.23
N PRO A 246 -8.65 -5.33 -9.53
CA PRO A 246 -9.20 -4.08 -10.04
C PRO A 246 -8.08 -3.04 -10.17
N VAL A 247 -7.93 -2.45 -11.35
CA VAL A 247 -6.87 -1.48 -11.65
C VAL A 247 -7.47 -0.11 -11.87
N ILE A 248 -6.81 0.95 -11.41
CA ILE A 248 -7.13 2.32 -11.80
C ILE A 248 -6.04 2.89 -12.71
N GLY A 249 -6.47 3.67 -13.70
CA GLY A 249 -5.61 4.33 -14.67
C GLY A 249 -4.93 5.58 -14.12
N TRP A 250 -4.09 6.21 -14.95
CA TRP A 250 -3.44 7.49 -14.64
C TRP A 250 -4.41 8.67 -14.51
N ASP A 251 -5.62 8.54 -15.03
CA ASP A 251 -6.74 9.47 -14.84
C ASP A 251 -7.45 9.28 -13.48
N GLY A 252 -7.13 8.20 -12.77
CA GLY A 252 -7.76 7.81 -11.51
C GLY A 252 -9.07 7.06 -11.67
N GLU A 253 -9.46 6.68 -12.90
CA GLU A 253 -10.68 5.93 -13.15
C GLU A 253 -10.41 4.41 -13.23
N PRO A 254 -11.36 3.55 -12.83
CA PRO A 254 -11.23 2.11 -12.98
C PRO A 254 -11.03 1.70 -14.45
N MET A 255 -10.02 0.88 -14.69
CA MET A 255 -9.75 0.30 -16.01
C MET A 255 -10.64 -0.91 -16.24
N SER A 256 -11.39 -0.90 -17.34
CA SER A 256 -12.08 -2.09 -17.82
C SER A 256 -11.13 -2.88 -18.72
N PHE A 257 -10.59 -3.99 -18.22
CA PHE A 257 -9.94 -4.98 -19.08
C PHE A 257 -11.05 -5.68 -19.86
N LYS A 258 -11.23 -5.32 -21.13
CA LYS A 258 -12.11 -6.09 -22.02
C LYS A 258 -11.46 -7.47 -22.22
N SER A 259 -12.19 -8.51 -21.80
CA SER A 259 -11.88 -9.92 -22.08
C SER A 259 -11.81 -10.21 -23.57
#